data_AF-A0A8H6S970-F1
#
_entry.id   AF-A0A8H6S970-F1
#
_cell.length_a   1.000
_cell.length_b   1.000
_cell.length_c   1.000
_cell.angle_alpha   90.00
_cell.angle_beta   90.00
_cell.angle_gamma   90.00
#
_symmetry.space_group_name_H-M   'P 1'
#
loop_
_entity.id
_entity.type
_entity.pdbx_description
1 polymer ?
#
loop_
_entity_poly.entity_id
_entity_poly.type
_entity_poly.pdbx_seq_one_letter_code
_entity_poly.pdbx_strand_id
1 'polypeptide(L)'
;MEFDLEALVNVEATFYDAGYKDGHAHGRIHGLIEGRALGREKGYEMWEELAFYQGFARTWLAIYPRNDDRTAHHIRHLLELLAQFPQVNPSATDSELDILKLSRQISSRYRALCASLGVKASREAPSVWKLENAAQTMSF
;
A
#
# COMPACT_ATOMS: atom_id res chain seq x y z
N MET A 1 63.56 3.95 5.65
CA MET A 1 62.09 3.97 5.60
C MET A 1 61.73 4.36 4.19
N GLU A 2 61.35 3.38 3.37
CA GLU A 2 60.98 3.60 1.97
C GLU A 2 59.58 4.22 1.96
N PHE A 3 59.49 5.44 1.46
CA PHE A 3 58.24 6.19 1.41
C PHE A 3 57.50 5.78 0.13
N ASP A 4 56.36 5.10 0.30
CA ASP A 4 55.56 4.61 -0.81
C ASP A 4 54.71 5.75 -1.41
N LEU A 5 55.20 6.35 -2.48
CA LEU A 5 54.53 7.42 -3.24
C LEU A 5 53.25 6.92 -3.94
N GLU A 6 53.14 5.63 -4.25
CA GLU A 6 51.94 5.04 -4.87
C GLU A 6 50.76 5.04 -3.89
N ALA A 7 51.03 4.87 -2.60
CA ALA A 7 50.02 4.99 -1.56
C ALA A 7 49.42 6.41 -1.50
N LEU A 8 50.19 7.46 -1.84
CA LEU A 8 49.73 8.85 -1.87
C LEU A 8 48.84 9.15 -3.10
N VAL A 9 49.12 8.48 -4.23
CA VAL A 9 48.34 8.63 -5.47
C VAL A 9 46.93 8.01 -5.33
N ASN A 10 46.80 6.91 -4.58
CA ASN A 10 45.53 6.18 -4.42
C ASN A 10 44.71 6.57 -3.18
N VAL A 11 45.09 7.62 -2.47
CA VAL A 11 44.42 8.05 -1.22
C VAL A 11 42.95 8.40 -1.46
N GLU A 12 42.66 9.17 -2.50
CA GLU A 12 41.30 9.60 -2.83
C GLU A 12 40.39 8.39 -3.13
N ALA A 13 40.85 7.49 -4.01
CA ALA A 13 40.11 6.27 -4.36
C ALA A 13 39.89 5.38 -3.13
N THR A 14 40.88 5.28 -2.24
CA THR A 14 40.78 4.48 -1.01
C THR A 14 39.72 5.03 -0.06
N PHE A 15 39.70 6.35 0.16
CA PHE A 15 38.69 6.98 1.01
C PHE A 15 37.29 6.97 0.38
N TYR A 16 37.21 7.13 -0.95
CA TYR A 16 35.96 7.00 -1.69
C TYR A 16 35.37 5.59 -1.53
N ASP A 17 36.17 4.55 -1.78
CA ASP A 17 35.72 3.16 -1.66
C ASP A 17 35.34 2.80 -0.22
N ALA A 18 36.10 3.31 0.76
CA ALA A 18 35.78 3.12 2.17
C ALA A 18 34.45 3.79 2.54
N GLY A 19 34.26 5.05 2.15
CA GLY A 19 33.02 5.79 2.39
C GLY A 19 31.82 5.20 1.66
N TYR A 20 32.00 4.74 0.42
CA TYR A 20 30.95 4.06 -0.34
C TYR A 20 30.54 2.74 0.32
N LYS A 21 31.50 1.90 0.73
CA LYS A 21 31.22 0.61 1.39
C LYS A 21 30.49 0.82 2.71
N ASP A 22 30.93 1.78 3.52
CA ASP A 22 30.30 2.10 4.79
C ASP A 22 28.90 2.69 4.60
N GLY A 23 28.77 3.70 3.74
CA GLY A 23 27.50 4.33 3.42
C GLY A 23 26.49 3.37 2.81
N HIS A 24 26.92 2.47 1.93
CA HIS A 24 26.07 1.44 1.35
C HIS A 24 25.64 0.39 2.39
N ALA A 25 26.56 -0.06 3.24
CA ALA A 25 26.24 -1.00 4.32
C ALA A 25 25.22 -0.40 5.31
N HIS A 26 25.44 0.85 5.72
CA HIS A 26 24.57 1.60 6.60
C HIS A 26 23.20 1.87 5.94
N GLY A 27 23.21 2.40 4.70
CA GLY A 27 22.01 2.69 3.93
C GLY A 27 21.14 1.46 3.70
N ARG A 28 21.74 0.28 3.49
CA ARG A 28 21.00 -0.98 3.37
C ARG A 28 20.25 -1.35 4.66
N ILE A 29 20.88 -1.16 5.82
CA ILE A 29 20.26 -1.44 7.13
C ILE A 29 19.13 -0.44 7.40
N HIS A 30 19.41 0.85 7.22
CA HIS A 30 18.43 1.91 7.45
C HIS A 30 17.24 1.81 6.50
N GLY A 31 17.49 1.58 5.21
CA GLY A 31 16.43 1.38 4.22
C GLY A 31 15.54 0.18 4.54
N LEU A 32 16.10 -0.92 5.07
CA LEU A 32 15.30 -2.06 5.52
C LEU A 32 14.42 -1.73 6.73
N ILE A 33 14.95 -1.00 7.71
CA ILE A 33 14.21 -0.61 8.91
C ILE A 33 13.10 0.37 8.57
N GLU A 34 13.43 1.42 7.82
CA GLU A 34 12.50 2.46 7.39
C GLU A 34 11.41 1.88 6.48
N GLY A 35 11.80 1.08 5.48
CA GLY A 35 10.84 0.42 4.60
C GLY A 35 9.86 -0.49 5.34
N ARG A 36 10.32 -1.22 6.37
CA ARG A 36 9.44 -2.01 7.24
C ARG A 36 8.53 -1.16 8.11
N ALA A 37 9.02 -0.04 8.63
CA ALA A 37 8.20 0.88 9.42
C ALA A 37 7.11 1.52 8.55
N LEU A 38 7.49 2.07 7.40
CA LEU A 38 6.58 2.68 6.43
C LEU A 38 5.55 1.68 5.90
N GLY A 39 5.99 0.46 5.56
CA GLY A 39 5.09 -0.59 5.09
C GLY A 39 4.03 -0.98 6.12
N ARG A 40 4.38 -0.98 7.43
CA ARG A 40 3.39 -1.22 8.50
C ARG A 40 2.40 -0.06 8.65
N GLU A 41 2.89 1.17 8.63
CA GLU A 41 2.06 2.37 8.73
C GLU A 41 1.07 2.44 7.58
N LYS A 42 1.56 2.34 6.34
CA LYS A 42 0.71 2.40 5.14
C LYS A 42 -0.18 1.17 4.98
N GLY A 43 0.30 -0.01 5.37
CA GLY A 43 -0.53 -1.21 5.43
C GLY A 43 -1.69 -1.06 6.41
N TYR A 44 -1.48 -0.40 7.56
CA TYR A 44 -2.55 -0.13 8.53
C TYR A 44 -3.57 0.87 7.98
N GLU A 45 -3.12 2.01 7.42
CA GLU A 45 -4.01 3.00 6.79
C GLU A 45 -4.89 2.36 5.69
N MET A 46 -4.30 1.45 4.91
CA MET A 46 -5.00 0.67 3.90
C MET A 46 -6.10 -0.21 4.49
N TRP A 47 -5.72 -1.05 5.45
CA TRP A 47 -6.61 -2.04 6.04
C TRP A 47 -7.72 -1.39 6.86
N GLU A 48 -7.48 -0.23 7.45
CA GLU A 48 -8.51 0.52 8.17
C GLU A 48 -9.71 0.86 7.27
N GLU A 49 -9.46 1.26 6.02
CA GLU A 49 -10.50 1.53 5.03
C GLU A 49 -11.22 0.24 4.62
N LEU A 50 -10.48 -0.80 4.26
CA LEU A 50 -11.04 -2.07 3.82
C LEU A 50 -11.90 -2.73 4.91
N ALA A 51 -11.41 -2.71 6.15
CA ALA A 51 -12.13 -3.23 7.31
C ALA A 51 -13.41 -2.44 7.58
N PHE A 52 -13.39 -1.12 7.41
CA PHE A 52 -14.60 -0.31 7.48
C PHE A 52 -15.63 -0.74 6.43
N TYR A 53 -15.24 -0.90 5.16
CA TYR A 53 -16.15 -1.36 4.11
C TYR A 53 -16.68 -2.76 4.38
N GLN A 54 -15.84 -3.66 4.89
CA GLN A 54 -16.23 -5.01 5.28
C GLN A 54 -17.25 -5.00 6.42
N GLY A 55 -17.02 -4.21 7.47
CA GLY A 55 -17.93 -4.05 8.59
C GLY A 55 -19.27 -3.45 8.14
N PHE A 56 -19.23 -2.41 7.30
CA PHE A 56 -20.40 -1.79 6.70
C PHE A 56 -21.23 -2.83 5.91
N ALA A 57 -20.59 -3.54 4.99
CA ALA A 57 -21.25 -4.55 4.15
C ALA A 57 -21.87 -5.68 4.99
N ARG A 58 -21.14 -6.21 5.99
CA ARG A 58 -21.64 -7.25 6.90
C ARG A 58 -22.83 -6.77 7.74
N THR A 59 -22.76 -5.54 8.24
CA THR A 59 -23.85 -4.93 9.02
C THR A 59 -25.10 -4.82 8.18
N TRP A 60 -25.00 -4.28 6.97
CA TRP A 60 -26.13 -4.20 6.05
C TRP A 60 -26.64 -5.57 5.63
N LEU A 61 -25.77 -6.56 5.41
CA LEU A 61 -26.20 -7.92 5.10
C LEU A 61 -27.08 -8.53 6.21
N ALA A 62 -26.80 -8.19 7.47
CA ALA A 62 -27.52 -8.73 8.62
C ALA A 62 -28.88 -8.05 8.84
N ILE A 63 -29.02 -6.76 8.53
CA ILE A 63 -30.23 -5.98 8.82
C ILE A 63 -31.13 -5.76 7.61
N TYR A 64 -30.61 -5.90 6.39
CA TYR A 64 -31.36 -5.60 5.18
C TYR A 64 -32.38 -6.72 4.87
N PRO A 65 -33.64 -6.37 4.55
CA PRO A 65 -34.68 -7.37 4.30
C PRO A 65 -34.33 -8.23 3.09
N ARG A 66 -34.54 -9.56 3.21
CA ARG A 66 -34.19 -10.56 2.18
C ARG A 66 -34.99 -10.48 0.87
N ASN A 67 -35.92 -9.53 0.75
CA ASN A 67 -36.81 -9.41 -0.41
C ASN A 67 -36.25 -8.54 -1.53
N ASP A 68 -35.13 -7.82 -1.32
CA ASP A 68 -34.44 -7.07 -2.38
C ASP A 68 -33.12 -7.75 -2.74
N ASP A 69 -33.17 -8.51 -3.84
CA ASP A 69 -32.04 -9.26 -4.37
C ASP A 69 -30.93 -8.36 -4.93
N ARG A 70 -31.26 -7.13 -5.35
CA ARG A 70 -30.28 -6.24 -5.99
C ARG A 70 -29.29 -5.68 -4.98
N THR A 71 -29.77 -5.11 -3.88
CA THR A 71 -28.90 -4.58 -2.83
C THR A 71 -28.12 -5.71 -2.16
N ALA A 72 -28.78 -6.85 -1.92
CA ALA A 72 -28.12 -8.03 -1.37
C ALA A 72 -26.99 -8.56 -2.30
N HIS A 73 -27.18 -8.51 -3.63
CA HIS A 73 -26.11 -8.79 -4.58
C HIS A 73 -24.95 -7.79 -4.48
N HIS A 74 -25.23 -6.48 -4.40
CA HIS A 74 -24.19 -5.46 -4.26
C HIS A 74 -23.35 -5.68 -2.98
N ILE A 75 -24.00 -6.05 -1.87
CA ILE A 75 -23.32 -6.36 -0.61
C ILE A 75 -22.40 -7.58 -0.75
N ARG A 76 -22.90 -8.69 -1.30
CA ARG A 76 -22.10 -9.92 -1.49
C ARG A 76 -20.90 -9.68 -2.39
N HIS A 77 -21.09 -8.96 -3.50
CA HIS A 77 -20.01 -8.65 -4.45
C HIS A 77 -18.92 -7.79 -3.80
N LEU A 78 -19.28 -6.82 -2.95
CA LEU A 78 -18.30 -6.03 -2.22
C LEU A 78 -17.47 -6.92 -1.27
N LEU A 79 -18.13 -7.85 -0.57
CA LEU A 79 -17.45 -8.81 0.31
C LEU A 79 -16.52 -9.77 -0.44
N GLU A 80 -16.92 -10.22 -1.64
CA GLU A 80 -16.09 -11.06 -2.52
C GLU A 80 -14.82 -10.35 -2.97
N LEU A 81 -14.90 -9.05 -3.33
CA LEU A 81 -13.71 -8.26 -3.66
C LEU A 81 -12.80 -8.04 -2.46
N LEU A 82 -13.38 -7.76 -1.29
CA LEU A 82 -12.62 -7.61 -0.04
C LEU A 82 -11.90 -8.90 0.36
N ALA A 83 -12.48 -10.07 0.07
CA ALA A 83 -11.87 -11.37 0.36
C ALA A 83 -10.66 -11.68 -0.53
N GLN A 84 -10.53 -11.04 -1.69
CA GLN A 84 -9.36 -11.18 -2.58
C GLN A 84 -8.16 -10.37 -2.11
N PHE A 85 -8.35 -9.47 -1.14
CA PHE A 85 -7.28 -8.59 -0.68
C PHE A 85 -6.26 -9.36 0.18
N PRO A 86 -4.94 -9.26 -0.10
CA PRO A 86 -3.94 -10.08 0.56
C PRO A 86 -3.80 -9.73 2.05
N GLN A 87 -3.96 -10.74 2.91
CA GLN A 87 -3.77 -10.61 4.36
C GLN A 87 -2.32 -10.75 4.81
N VAL A 88 -1.46 -11.24 3.91
CA VAL A 88 -0.03 -11.39 4.11
C VAL A 88 0.66 -10.61 3.01
N ASN A 89 1.76 -9.93 3.34
CA ASN A 89 2.52 -9.14 2.38
C ASN A 89 2.97 -10.06 1.22
N PRO A 90 2.52 -9.84 -0.03
CA PRO A 90 2.89 -10.70 -1.14
C PRO A 90 4.41 -10.68 -1.31
N SER A 91 4.98 -11.85 -1.58
CA SER A 91 6.40 -11.96 -1.85
C SER A 91 6.72 -11.22 -3.16
N ALA A 92 7.97 -10.77 -3.33
CA ALA A 92 8.39 -10.10 -4.57
C ALA A 92 8.16 -10.95 -5.84
N THR A 93 7.90 -12.25 -5.68
CA THR A 93 7.67 -13.23 -6.76
C THR A 93 6.19 -13.36 -7.14
N ASP A 94 5.24 -12.88 -6.31
CA ASP A 94 3.79 -12.96 -6.54
C ASP A 94 3.23 -11.70 -7.24
N SER A 95 3.87 -11.28 -8.33
CA SER A 95 3.68 -9.96 -8.96
C SER A 95 2.40 -9.77 -9.78
N GLU A 96 1.42 -10.68 -9.74
CA GLU A 96 0.21 -10.55 -10.57
C GLU A 96 -0.91 -9.72 -9.92
N LEU A 97 -0.92 -9.57 -8.60
CA LEU A 97 -1.98 -8.84 -7.91
C LEU A 97 -1.73 -7.33 -7.92
N ASP A 98 -2.44 -6.64 -8.81
CA ASP A 98 -2.53 -5.17 -8.80
C ASP A 98 -3.44 -4.71 -7.64
N ILE A 99 -2.81 -4.54 -6.47
CA ILE A 99 -3.44 -4.09 -5.22
C ILE A 99 -4.16 -2.75 -5.41
N LEU A 100 -3.60 -1.86 -6.23
CA LEU A 100 -4.14 -0.53 -6.45
C LEU A 100 -5.43 -0.59 -7.28
N LYS A 101 -5.43 -1.40 -8.34
CA LYS A 101 -6.64 -1.65 -9.14
C LYS A 101 -7.72 -2.31 -8.29
N LEU A 102 -7.37 -3.32 -7.48
CA LEU A 102 -8.34 -3.97 -6.58
C LEU A 102 -8.92 -2.97 -5.58
N SER A 103 -8.09 -2.14 -4.96
CA SER A 103 -8.52 -1.09 -4.03
C SER A 103 -9.52 -0.11 -4.69
N ARG A 104 -9.19 0.39 -5.90
CA ARG A 104 -10.11 1.28 -6.67
C ARG A 104 -11.44 0.61 -6.99
N GLN A 105 -11.42 -0.69 -7.33
CA GLN A 105 -12.64 -1.46 -7.56
C GLN A 105 -13.49 -1.58 -6.28
N ILE A 106 -12.87 -1.88 -5.14
CA ILE A 106 -13.54 -1.95 -3.84
C ILE A 106 -14.18 -0.61 -3.49
N SER A 107 -13.45 0.51 -3.58
CA SER A 107 -14.01 1.84 -3.28
C SER A 107 -15.18 2.21 -4.21
N SER A 108 -15.09 1.87 -5.50
CA SER A 108 -16.17 2.08 -6.46
C SER A 108 -17.42 1.26 -6.10
N ARG A 109 -17.23 -0.01 -5.75
CA ARG A 109 -18.33 -0.89 -5.32
C ARG A 109 -18.97 -0.45 -4.01
N TYR A 110 -18.18 0.01 -3.05
CA TYR A 110 -18.70 0.62 -1.82
C TYR A 110 -19.59 1.83 -2.12
N ARG A 111 -19.16 2.76 -2.99
CA ARG A 111 -19.99 3.92 -3.37
C ARG A 111 -21.28 3.51 -4.08
N ALA A 112 -21.20 2.50 -4.96
CA ALA A 112 -22.39 1.95 -5.62
C ALA A 112 -23.36 1.33 -4.60
N LEU A 113 -22.86 0.62 -3.60
CA LEU A 113 -23.67 0.09 -2.50
C LEU A 113 -24.33 1.20 -1.68
N CYS A 114 -23.58 2.26 -1.32
CA CYS A 114 -24.13 3.43 -0.64
C CYS A 114 -25.26 4.07 -1.46
N ALA A 115 -25.09 4.22 -2.77
CA ALA A 115 -26.11 4.74 -3.66
C ALA A 115 -27.36 3.84 -3.70
N SER A 116 -27.21 2.51 -3.75
CA SER A 116 -28.36 1.59 -3.70
C SER A 116 -29.10 1.62 -2.36
N LEU A 117 -28.38 1.87 -1.27
CA LEU A 117 -28.94 2.00 0.08
C LEU A 117 -29.53 3.39 0.36
N GLY A 118 -29.33 4.36 -0.53
CA GLY A 118 -29.75 5.75 -0.31
C GLY A 118 -28.97 6.46 0.81
N VAL A 119 -27.77 5.98 1.16
CA VAL A 119 -26.93 6.56 2.21
C VAL A 119 -25.74 7.30 1.63
N LYS A 120 -25.30 8.38 2.29
CA LYS A 120 -24.08 9.09 1.90
C LYS A 120 -22.85 8.24 2.20
N ALA A 121 -21.94 8.13 1.24
CA ALA A 121 -20.63 7.52 1.47
C ALA A 121 -19.83 8.39 2.46
N SER A 122 -19.69 7.91 3.69
CA SER A 122 -19.11 8.69 4.80
C SER A 122 -17.58 8.74 4.80
N ARG A 123 -16.90 7.71 4.30
CA ARG A 123 -15.44 7.71 4.18
C ARG A 123 -15.05 8.12 2.77
N GLU A 124 -14.30 9.22 2.68
CA GLU A 124 -13.54 9.57 1.50
C GLU A 124 -12.24 8.75 1.49
N ALA A 125 -11.73 8.45 0.30
CA ALA A 125 -10.57 7.55 0.17
C ALA A 125 -9.33 8.18 0.88
N PRO A 126 -8.59 7.43 1.71
CA PRO A 126 -7.41 7.94 2.41
C PRO A 126 -6.34 8.47 1.46
N SER A 127 -5.47 9.32 2.00
CA SER A 127 -4.41 10.01 1.26
C SER A 127 -3.46 9.06 0.55
N VAL A 128 -3.30 7.81 1.03
CA VAL A 128 -2.43 6.78 0.43
C VAL A 128 -2.69 6.59 -1.06
N TRP A 129 -3.95 6.61 -1.49
CA TRP A 129 -4.32 6.48 -2.92
C TRP A 129 -4.27 7.79 -3.69
N LYS A 130 -4.22 8.92 -2.97
CA LYS A 130 -4.13 10.26 -3.55
C LYS A 130 -2.68 10.61 -3.91
N LEU A 131 -1.69 9.99 -3.28
CA LEU A 131 -0.25 10.26 -3.47
C LEU A 131 0.29 9.82 -4.84
N GLU A 132 -0.32 8.83 -5.50
CA GLU A 132 0.10 8.41 -6.85
C GLU A 132 -0.10 9.52 -7.90
N ASN A 133 -1.17 10.31 -7.77
CA ASN A 133 -1.41 11.47 -8.66
C ASN A 133 -0.39 12.60 -8.40
N ALA A 134 0.17 12.69 -7.19
CA ALA A 134 1.21 13.65 -6.85
C ALA A 134 2.61 13.19 -7.32
N ALA A 135 2.89 11.89 -7.25
CA ALA A 135 4.15 11.32 -7.74
C ALA A 135 4.28 11.39 -9.27
N GLN A 136 3.17 11.30 -10.02
CA GLN A 136 3.15 11.53 -11.47
C GLN A 136 3.29 13.00 -11.88
N THR A 137 3.15 13.95 -10.94
CA THR A 137 3.39 15.39 -11.17
C THR A 137 4.73 15.86 -10.61
N MET A 138 5.49 14.98 -9.94
CA MET A 138 6.83 15.24 -9.40
C MET A 138 7.91 14.34 -10.03
N SER A 139 7.73 13.95 -11.29
CA SER A 139 8.86 13.57 -12.14
C SER A 139 9.63 14.84 -12.50
N PHE A 140 10.73 15.08 -11.78
CA PHE A 140 11.80 15.97 -12.21
C PHE A 140 12.56 15.35 -13.39
#